data_AF-A0A0U1HR32-F1
#
_entry.id   AF-A0A0U1HR32-F1
#
_cell.length_a   1.000
_cell.length_b   1.000
_cell.length_c   1.000
_cell.angle_alpha   90.00
_cell.angle_beta   90.00
_cell.angle_gamma   90.00
#
_symmetry.space_group_name_H-M   'P 1'
#
loop_
_entity.id
_entity.type
_entity.pdbx_description
1 polymer ?
#
loop_
_entity_poly.entity_id
_entity_poly.type
_entity_poly.pdbx_seq_one_letter_code
_entity_poly.pdbx_strand_id
1 'polypeptide(L)'
;MRHSRYMLLWAENDAGYRGKIESAGRYAEDRILSQIRYYNSGCDTVAVPCEVLERLAVHVEEKFFDTEGGKWVINSRKNWLEILKHTICKPQHEPKPEYKGSRRKQEA
;
A
#
# COMPACT_ATOMS: atom_id res chain seq x y z
N MET A 1 -2.69 -18.35 -0.46
CA MET A 1 -2.19 -17.40 -1.49
C MET A 1 -1.04 -16.58 -0.90
N ARG A 2 0.14 -16.64 -1.53
CA ARG A 2 1.37 -15.91 -1.09
C ARG A 2 1.26 -14.38 -1.24
N HIS A 3 0.24 -13.88 -1.95
CA HIS A 3 -0.07 -12.45 -2.12
C HIS A 3 -0.52 -11.72 -0.84
N SER A 4 -0.85 -12.42 0.24
CA SER A 4 -1.36 -11.77 1.47
C SER A 4 -0.25 -11.31 2.44
N ARG A 5 1.03 -11.50 2.13
CA ARG A 5 2.14 -11.19 3.06
C ARG A 5 2.70 -9.78 2.89
N TYR A 6 2.62 -9.20 1.69
CA TYR A 6 3.14 -7.87 1.39
C TYR A 6 2.05 -7.00 0.79
N MET A 7 2.18 -5.68 0.97
CA MET A 7 1.26 -4.71 0.39
C MET A 7 1.61 -4.49 -1.08
N LEU A 8 0.58 -4.19 -1.86
CA LEU A 8 0.72 -3.74 -3.24
C LEU A 8 0.70 -2.22 -3.28
N LEU A 9 1.62 -1.65 -4.03
CA LEU A 9 1.78 -0.23 -4.27
C LEU A 9 1.31 0.07 -5.70
N TRP A 10 0.81 1.27 -5.94
CA TRP A 10 0.52 1.69 -7.31
C TRP A 10 1.80 1.90 -8.09
N ALA A 11 1.83 1.42 -9.34
CA ALA A 11 2.86 1.74 -10.30
C ALA A 11 2.77 3.22 -10.71
N GLU A 12 3.82 3.73 -11.34
CA GLU A 12 3.76 5.04 -11.99
C GLU A 12 2.78 5.03 -13.17
N ASN A 13 2.17 6.18 -13.46
CA ASN A 13 1.25 6.38 -14.58
C ASN A 13 0.06 5.40 -14.59
N ASP A 14 -0.42 5.02 -13.41
CA ASP A 14 -1.57 4.12 -13.24
C ASP A 14 -1.38 2.76 -13.97
N ALA A 15 -0.12 2.34 -14.18
CA ALA A 15 0.26 1.13 -14.90
C ALA A 15 0.06 -0.18 -14.11
N GLY A 16 -0.89 -0.19 -13.16
CA GLY A 16 -1.22 -1.31 -12.30
C GLY A 16 -0.49 -1.32 -10.96
N TYR A 17 -0.24 -2.52 -10.42
CA TYR A 17 0.30 -2.73 -9.08
C TYR A 17 1.76 -3.22 -9.10
N ARG A 18 2.51 -2.83 -8.07
CA ARG A 18 3.92 -3.17 -7.84
C ARG A 18 4.12 -3.59 -6.39
N GLY A 19 5.00 -4.55 -6.14
CA GLY A 19 5.36 -4.96 -4.79
C GLY A 19 6.53 -4.18 -4.19
N LYS A 20 7.42 -3.67 -5.05
CA LYS A 20 8.64 -2.95 -4.66
C LYS A 20 8.37 -1.45 -4.56
N ILE A 21 8.92 -0.82 -3.52
CA ILE A 21 8.88 0.65 -3.39
C ILE A 21 9.63 1.32 -4.54
N GLU A 22 10.73 0.71 -5.00
CA GLU A 22 11.57 1.27 -6.06
C GLU A 22 10.85 1.36 -7.41
N SER A 23 9.85 0.52 -7.65
CA SER A 23 9.02 0.57 -8.86
C SER A 23 7.63 1.17 -8.61
N ALA A 24 7.37 1.64 -7.39
CA ALA A 24 6.12 2.31 -7.06
C ALA A 24 6.07 3.72 -7.66
N GLY A 25 4.90 4.11 -8.13
CA GLY A 25 4.62 5.44 -8.63
C GLY A 25 4.60 6.45 -7.50
N ARG A 26 5.26 7.59 -7.73
CA ARG A 26 5.23 8.74 -6.83
C ARG A 26 4.33 9.80 -7.42
N TYR A 27 3.27 10.13 -6.71
CA TYR A 27 2.25 11.06 -7.17
C TYR A 27 2.35 12.37 -6.38
N ALA A 28 2.26 13.50 -7.07
CA ALA A 28 2.19 14.80 -6.42
C ALA A 28 0.89 14.91 -5.61
N GLU A 29 0.96 15.57 -4.46
CA GLU A 29 -0.18 15.75 -3.55
C GLU A 29 -1.38 16.39 -4.26
N ASP A 30 -1.15 17.41 -5.08
CA ASP A 30 -2.21 18.11 -5.81
C ASP A 30 -3.00 17.17 -6.75
N ARG A 31 -2.31 16.24 -7.42
CA ARG A 31 -2.92 15.21 -8.27
C ARG A 31 -3.76 14.23 -7.45
N ILE A 32 -3.25 13.82 -6.28
CA ILE A 32 -3.97 12.93 -5.36
C ILE A 32 -5.24 13.63 -4.85
N LEU A 33 -5.15 14.90 -4.46
CA LEU A 33 -6.28 15.68 -3.96
C LEU A 33 -7.33 15.94 -5.04
N SER A 34 -6.89 16.23 -6.28
CA SER A 34 -7.79 16.39 -7.44
C SER A 34 -8.60 15.12 -7.73
N GLN A 35 -8.01 13.94 -7.50
CA GLN A 35 -8.66 12.64 -7.73
C GLN A 35 -8.71 11.78 -6.46
N ILE A 36 -9.14 12.39 -5.34
CA ILE A 36 -9.09 11.74 -4.03
C ILE A 36 -9.88 10.43 -3.96
N ARG A 37 -10.97 10.31 -4.72
CA ARG A 37 -11.78 9.08 -4.79
C ARG A 37 -11.02 7.91 -5.44
N TYR A 38 -10.07 8.21 -6.32
CA TYR A 38 -9.30 7.21 -7.06
C TYR A 38 -8.06 6.79 -6.26
N TYR A 39 -7.27 7.77 -5.79
CA TYR A 39 -6.03 7.52 -5.07
C TYR A 39 -6.21 7.24 -3.57
N ASN A 40 -7.31 7.67 -2.95
CA ASN A 40 -7.54 7.57 -1.50
C ASN A 40 -9.01 7.22 -1.17
N SER A 41 -9.52 6.13 -1.74
CA SER A 41 -10.90 5.69 -1.52
C SER A 41 -11.15 5.22 -0.07
N GLY A 42 -10.10 4.75 0.61
CA GLY A 42 -10.16 4.12 1.93
C GLY A 42 -10.49 2.63 1.86
N CYS A 43 -11.45 2.23 1.04
CA CYS A 43 -11.82 0.82 0.89
C CYS A 43 -10.74 0.01 0.16
N ASP A 44 -10.24 0.55 -0.95
CA ASP A 44 -9.36 -0.17 -1.88
C ASP A 44 -7.97 0.46 -1.96
N THR A 45 -7.90 1.80 -1.84
CA THR A 45 -6.67 2.58 -1.99
C THR A 45 -6.54 3.61 -0.90
N VAL A 46 -5.31 3.84 -0.44
CA VAL A 46 -4.98 4.82 0.59
C VAL A 46 -3.74 5.60 0.14
N ALA A 47 -3.83 6.92 0.19
CA ALA A 47 -2.71 7.79 -0.16
C ALA A 47 -1.89 8.18 1.09
N VAL A 48 -0.61 7.84 1.08
CA VAL A 48 0.34 8.14 2.16
C VAL A 48 1.62 8.78 1.61
N PRO A 49 2.34 9.57 2.42
CA PRO A 49 3.66 10.07 2.08
C PRO A 49 4.64 8.92 1.80
N CYS A 50 5.49 9.10 0.78
CA CYS A 50 6.48 8.09 0.37
C CYS A 50 7.42 7.73 1.53
N GLU A 51 7.82 8.72 2.33
CA GLU A 51 8.74 8.54 3.46
C GLU A 51 8.22 7.54 4.51
N VAL A 52 6.90 7.49 4.71
CA VAL A 52 6.27 6.58 5.67
C VAL A 52 6.40 5.14 5.18
N LEU A 53 6.10 4.91 3.89
CA LEU A 53 6.25 3.59 3.28
C LEU A 53 7.72 3.15 3.25
N GLU A 54 8.64 4.07 2.94
CA GLU A 54 10.08 3.80 2.91
C GLU A 54 10.63 3.40 4.27
N ARG A 55 10.13 3.98 5.37
CA ARG A 55 10.49 3.60 6.75
C ARG A 55 9.93 2.24 7.17
N LEU A 56 8.73 1.89 6.70
CA LEU A 56 8.08 0.61 6.99
C LEU A 56 8.57 -0.53 6.08
N ALA A 57 9.31 -0.19 5.02
CA ALA A 57 9.84 -1.14 4.08
C ALA A 57 10.91 -2.01 4.71
N VAL A 58 10.84 -3.30 4.44
CA VAL A 58 11.90 -4.25 4.78
C VAL A 58 12.64 -4.63 3.52
N HIS A 59 13.96 -4.78 3.63
CA HIS A 59 14.74 -5.36 2.56
C HIS A 59 14.41 -6.84 2.45
N VAL A 60 14.03 -7.28 1.25
CA VAL A 60 13.76 -8.68 0.94
C VAL A 60 14.89 -9.18 0.06
N GLU A 61 15.55 -10.24 0.50
CA GLU A 61 16.68 -10.83 -0.22
C GLU A 61 16.26 -11.31 -1.62
N GLU A 62 17.21 -11.22 -2.55
CA GLU A 62 17.08 -11.76 -3.89
C GLU A 62 16.77 -13.26 -3.80
N LYS A 63 15.84 -13.76 -4.62
CA LYS A 63 15.26 -15.13 -4.66
C LYS A 63 14.01 -15.41 -3.83
N PHE A 64 13.48 -14.47 -3.03
CA PHE A 64 12.24 -14.73 -2.29
C PHE A 64 10.98 -14.75 -3.20
N PHE A 65 10.98 -14.00 -4.31
CA PHE A 65 9.83 -13.86 -5.23
C PHE A 65 10.17 -14.13 -6.71
N ASP A 66 11.28 -14.78 -7.03
CA ASP A 66 11.85 -14.82 -8.40
C ASP A 66 12.11 -13.42 -9.00
N THR A 67 12.12 -12.38 -8.14
CA THR A 67 12.45 -11.00 -8.50
C THR A 67 13.81 -10.62 -7.95
N GLU A 68 14.44 -9.63 -8.59
CA GLU A 68 15.56 -8.85 -8.03
C GLU A 68 15.08 -8.16 -6.74
N GLY A 69 15.35 -8.81 -5.60
CA GLY A 69 15.17 -8.40 -4.21
C GLY A 69 14.35 -7.14 -3.95
N GLY A 70 14.93 -6.19 -3.20
CA GLY A 70 14.39 -4.84 -3.06
C GLY A 70 13.62 -4.57 -1.77
N LYS A 71 13.06 -3.38 -1.68
CA LYS A 71 12.31 -2.92 -0.50
C LYS A 71 10.81 -3.18 -0.66
N TRP A 72 10.24 -3.96 0.26
CA TRP A 72 8.82 -4.35 0.25
C TRP A 72 8.16 -3.98 1.58
N VAL A 73 6.88 -3.63 1.55
CA VAL A 73 6.12 -3.33 2.78
C VAL A 73 5.34 -4.57 3.21
N ILE A 74 5.56 -5.04 4.44
CA ILE A 74 4.83 -6.20 4.98
C ILE A 74 3.37 -5.80 5.22
N ASN A 75 2.44 -6.62 4.74
CA ASN A 75 1.02 -6.48 5.03
C ASN A 75 0.71 -6.97 6.45
N SER A 76 0.86 -6.07 7.43
CA SER A 76 0.61 -6.33 8.85
C SER A 76 -0.26 -5.24 9.47
N ARG A 77 -0.99 -5.59 10.54
CA ARG A 77 -1.80 -4.63 11.31
C ARG A 77 -0.98 -3.42 11.78
N LYS A 78 0.25 -3.65 12.25
CA LYS A 78 1.13 -2.59 12.76
C LYS A 78 1.45 -1.58 11.65
N ASN A 79 1.82 -2.06 10.48
CA ASN A 79 2.12 -1.20 9.33
C ASN A 79 0.87 -0.46 8.86
N TRP A 80 -0.29 -1.10 8.82
CA TRP A 80 -1.56 -0.43 8.50
C TRP A 80 -1.91 0.68 9.49
N LEU A 81 -1.71 0.48 10.79
CA LEU A 81 -1.96 1.52 11.79
C LEU A 81 -1.08 2.76 11.57
N GLU A 82 0.20 2.55 11.25
CA GLU A 82 1.12 3.65 10.94
C GLU A 82 0.75 4.36 9.63
N ILE A 83 0.43 3.60 8.58
CA ILE A 83 -0.03 4.14 7.29
C ILE A 83 -1.29 5.00 7.48
N LEU A 84 -2.27 4.51 8.22
CA LEU A 84 -3.54 5.20 8.48
C LEU A 84 -3.40 6.42 9.41
N LYS A 85 -2.32 6.49 10.20
CA LYS A 85 -2.01 7.65 11.03
C LYS A 85 -1.39 8.79 10.20
N HIS A 86 -0.66 8.43 9.14
CA HIS A 86 0.07 9.36 8.29
C HIS A 86 -0.57 9.57 6.92
N THR A 87 -1.84 9.19 6.74
CA THR A 87 -2.59 9.48 5.53
C THR A 87 -2.65 10.98 5.24
N ILE A 88 -2.43 11.34 3.96
CA ILE A 88 -2.39 12.73 3.50
C ILE A 88 -3.75 13.43 3.75
N CYS A 89 -4.84 12.69 3.56
CA CYS A 89 -6.19 13.17 3.81
C CYS A 89 -7.05 12.07 4.43
N LYS A 90 -8.10 12.44 5.16
CA LYS A 90 -9.09 11.49 5.64
C LYS A 90 -9.71 10.77 4.44
N PRO A 91 -9.57 9.45 4.32
CA PRO A 91 -10.15 8.71 3.22
C PRO A 91 -11.68 8.85 3.26
N GLN A 92 -12.30 8.77 2.08
CA GLN A 92 -13.76 8.91 1.95
C GLN A 92 -14.54 7.82 2.70
N HIS A 93 -13.95 6.63 2.80
CA HIS A 93 -14.51 5.51 3.55
C HIS A 93 -13.51 5.03 4.62
N GLU A 94 -14.03 4.47 5.71
CA GLU A 94 -13.19 3.86 6.73
C GLU A 94 -12.39 2.69 6.13
N PRO A 95 -11.05 2.77 6.16
CA PRO A 95 -10.23 1.73 5.59
C PRO A 95 -10.32 0.46 6.41
N LYS A 96 -10.69 -0.63 5.75
CA LYS A 96 -10.81 -1.98 6.33
C LYS A 96 -9.74 -2.89 5.74
N PRO A 97 -8.47 -2.70 6.11
CA PRO A 97 -7.38 -3.44 5.49
C PRO A 97 -7.45 -4.94 5.80
N GLU A 98 -7.29 -5.75 4.75
CA GLU A 98 -7.19 -7.20 4.85
C GLU A 98 -5.73 -7.63 4.98
N TYR A 99 -5.33 -7.99 6.20
CA TYR A 99 -4.01 -8.54 6.52
C TYR A 99 -4.13 -9.97 7.07
N LYS A 100 -3.02 -10.71 7.13
CA LYS A 100 -2.99 -12.08 7.69
C LYS A 100 -3.49 -12.08 9.14
N GLY A 101 -4.70 -12.61 9.37
CA GLY A 101 -5.37 -12.61 10.68
C GLY A 101 -6.51 -11.59 10.82
N SER A 102 -6.78 -10.80 9.79
CA SER A 102 -8.02 -10.01 9.68
C SER A 102 -9.22 -10.95 9.54
N ARG A 103 -10.33 -10.60 10.20
CA ARG A 103 -11.60 -11.33 10.08
C ARG A 103 -12.08 -11.12 8.65
N ARG A 104 -11.87 -12.10 7.76
CA ARG A 104 -12.40 -12.09 6.39
C ARG A 104 -13.85 -11.61 6.47
N LYS A 105 -14.22 -10.57 5.71
CA LYS A 105 -15.63 -10.38 5.41
C LYS A 105 -16.07 -11.66 4.71
N GLN A 106 -17.04 -12.37 5.28
CA GLN A 106 -17.80 -13.32 4.49
C GLN A 106 -18.45 -12.49 3.39
N GLU A 107 -18.02 -12.69 2.15
CA GLU A 107 -18.83 -12.32 1.00
C GLU A 107 -20.17 -13.05 1.15
N ALA A 108 -21.26 -12.29 1.14
CA ALA A 108 -22.64 -12.76 1.23
C ALA A 108 -23.22 -12.88 -0.17
#